data_AF-W4UQH3-F1
#
_entry.id   AF-W4UQH3-F1
#
_cell.length_a   1.000
_cell.length_b   1.000
_cell.length_c   1.000
_cell.angle_alpha   90.00
_cell.angle_beta   90.00
_cell.angle_gamma   90.00
#
_symmetry.space_group_name_H-M   'P 1'
#
loop_
_entity.id
_entity.type
_entity.pdbx_description
1 polymer ?
#
loop_
_entity_poly.entity_id
_entity_poly.type
_entity_poly.pdbx_seq_one_letter_code
_entity_poly.pdbx_strand_id
1 'polypeptide(L)'
;MYDPFGGRAIGSREMLDSKIAEFGGEMLYINKSSHIPMFATEYCRDEALRWYWDELSYPYHKDGAGSRYYRSVVAGNQKNIDTSPYNRNQDSFFKELVTRWWDYFRVRPGMGKRVSSGGLKIQFHEVNSHWRGEECYRRSGVVDAMRVPKDAFFAHQVMWNGWVDIEKHGTYICGHWNYGVAPASAEGGVKKEVMVVSTGDKVELFVNGKSKGFGERSVGFLFTFPNIKWEAGTLEAISYDADGKELSRGNKETAGIPHHITMKLMTAPDGFKADGADLAWWKLKL
;
A
#
# COMPACT_ATOMS: atom_id res chain seq x y z
N MET A 1 26.34 -1.32 32.07
CA MET A 1 25.41 -0.64 31.15
C MET A 1 26.20 -0.27 29.90
N TYR A 2 25.84 -0.77 28.72
CA TYR A 2 26.68 -0.68 27.50
C TYR A 2 26.44 0.59 26.65
N ASP A 3 25.40 1.37 26.94
CA ASP A 3 25.05 2.59 26.20
C ASP A 3 24.50 3.70 27.13
N PRO A 4 25.29 4.17 28.13
CA PRO A 4 24.79 5.08 29.17
C PRO A 4 24.47 6.50 28.69
N PHE A 5 24.91 6.89 27.49
CA PHE A 5 24.74 8.25 26.94
C PHE A 5 24.07 8.26 25.56
N GLY A 6 23.48 7.14 25.12
CA GLY A 6 22.89 7.02 23.78
C GLY A 6 21.52 7.68 23.64
N GLY A 7 20.84 8.01 24.75
CA GLY A 7 19.50 8.61 24.73
C GLY A 7 18.43 7.75 24.08
N ARG A 8 18.65 6.42 23.97
CA ARG A 8 17.73 5.46 23.37
C ARG A 8 16.65 5.05 24.37
N ALA A 9 15.42 4.95 23.89
CA ALA A 9 14.31 4.40 24.68
C ALA A 9 14.28 2.86 24.60
N ILE A 10 13.95 2.20 25.70
CA ILE A 10 13.71 0.76 25.78
C ILE A 10 12.22 0.44 26.02
N GLY A 11 11.75 -0.60 25.35
CA GLY A 11 10.37 -1.04 25.40
C GLY A 11 10.20 -2.36 24.67
N SER A 12 9.00 -2.93 24.80
CA SER A 12 8.61 -4.11 24.03
C SER A 12 7.16 -3.98 23.58
N ARG A 13 6.77 -4.88 22.69
CA ARG A 13 5.36 -5.12 22.37
C ARG A 13 4.56 -5.44 23.64
N GLU A 14 3.28 -5.11 23.64
CA GLU A 14 2.31 -5.37 24.72
C GLU A 14 2.62 -4.62 26.05
N MET A 15 3.30 -3.47 25.97
CA MET A 15 3.71 -2.67 27.16
C MET A 15 2.79 -1.47 27.41
N LEU A 16 1.48 -1.61 27.19
CA LEU A 16 0.53 -0.50 27.35
C LEU A 16 0.40 0.02 28.79
N ASP A 17 0.41 -0.89 29.77
CA ASP A 17 0.23 -0.57 31.19
C ASP A 17 1.55 -0.57 31.97
N SER A 18 2.68 -0.72 31.28
CA SER A 18 4.00 -0.75 31.91
C SER A 18 4.29 0.55 32.64
N LYS A 19 4.92 0.43 33.82
CA LYS A 19 5.39 1.57 34.64
C LYS A 19 6.89 1.81 34.51
N ILE A 20 7.59 0.95 33.76
CA ILE A 20 9.05 0.98 33.61
C ILE A 20 9.51 1.10 32.16
N ALA A 21 8.63 0.84 31.19
CA ALA A 21 8.97 0.97 29.78
C ALA A 21 9.07 2.45 29.39
N GLU A 22 10.04 2.78 28.54
CA GLU A 22 10.26 4.13 28.03
C GLU A 22 9.46 4.38 26.74
N PHE A 23 9.05 3.30 26.04
CA PHE A 23 8.00 3.33 25.01
C PHE A 23 7.15 2.06 25.07
N GLY A 24 5.91 2.16 24.61
CA GLY A 24 4.98 1.02 24.51
C GLY A 24 4.38 0.89 23.11
N GLY A 25 3.56 -0.14 22.91
CA GLY A 25 2.82 -0.33 21.67
C GLY A 25 2.25 -1.74 21.54
N GLU A 26 1.11 -1.85 20.85
CA GLU A 26 0.46 -3.11 20.54
C GLU A 26 0.72 -3.60 19.13
N MET A 27 0.28 -4.83 18.90
CA MET A 27 -0.02 -5.30 17.55
C MET A 27 -1.37 -4.76 17.07
N LEU A 28 -1.44 -4.38 15.79
CA LEU A 28 -2.66 -4.10 15.00
C LEU A 28 -3.48 -2.88 15.38
N TYR A 29 -3.54 -2.53 16.66
CA TYR A 29 -4.35 -1.44 17.15
C TYR A 29 -3.52 -0.17 17.29
N ILE A 30 -4.20 0.96 17.09
CA ILE A 30 -3.58 2.26 17.31
C ILE A 30 -3.69 2.62 18.77
N ASN A 31 -2.54 2.69 19.42
CA ASN A 31 -2.42 3.17 20.78
C ASN A 31 -2.01 4.63 20.77
N LYS A 32 -2.61 5.39 21.68
CA LYS A 32 -2.24 6.77 21.97
C LYS A 32 -2.10 6.97 23.46
N SER A 33 -1.11 7.75 23.85
CA SER A 33 -0.75 7.94 25.26
C SER A 33 -0.46 9.40 25.56
N SER A 34 -0.68 9.79 26.81
CA SER A 34 -0.27 11.08 27.38
C SER A 34 0.90 10.93 28.35
N HIS A 35 1.42 9.70 28.53
CA HIS A 35 2.47 9.37 29.50
C HIS A 35 3.78 9.03 28.78
N ILE A 36 3.90 7.80 28.27
CA ILE A 36 5.03 7.35 27.43
C ILE A 36 4.64 7.36 25.95
N PRO A 37 5.60 7.55 25.02
CA PRO A 37 5.34 7.40 23.59
C PRO A 37 4.80 6.00 23.26
N MET A 38 3.86 5.96 22.31
CA MET A 38 3.27 4.72 21.82
C MET A 38 3.63 4.53 20.36
N PHE A 39 4.28 3.42 20.04
CA PHE A 39 4.74 3.08 18.71
C PHE A 39 4.33 1.64 18.38
N ALA A 40 3.40 1.46 17.46
CA ALA A 40 2.88 0.14 17.13
C ALA A 40 3.97 -0.71 16.47
N THR A 41 4.24 -1.90 17.01
CA THR A 41 5.34 -2.74 16.52
C THR A 41 4.97 -3.52 15.26
N GLU A 42 3.69 -3.63 14.96
CA GLU A 42 3.18 -4.16 13.69
C GLU A 42 1.76 -3.66 13.42
N TYR A 43 1.47 -3.26 12.18
CA TYR A 43 0.10 -3.01 11.72
C TYR A 43 -0.15 -3.56 10.30
N CYS A 44 -1.42 -3.81 10.00
CA CYS A 44 -1.95 -4.31 8.72
C CYS A 44 -1.41 -5.67 8.28
N ARG A 45 -2.02 -6.75 8.77
CA ARG A 45 -1.60 -8.13 8.45
C ARG A 45 -2.04 -8.62 7.07
N ASP A 46 -2.84 -7.84 6.36
CA ASP A 46 -3.38 -8.12 5.04
C ASP A 46 -2.27 -8.47 4.05
N GLU A 47 -2.64 -9.27 3.06
CA GLU A 47 -1.76 -9.93 2.11
C GLU A 47 -2.36 -9.83 0.71
N ALA A 48 -1.56 -9.37 -0.25
CA ALA A 48 -2.03 -9.22 -1.63
C ALA A 48 -0.94 -9.62 -2.61
N LEU A 49 -1.20 -10.59 -3.48
CA LEU A 49 -0.24 -10.92 -4.54
C LEU A 49 -0.17 -9.77 -5.55
N ARG A 50 1.03 -9.38 -5.94
CA ARG A 50 1.26 -8.25 -6.86
C ARG A 50 0.51 -8.37 -8.19
N TRP A 51 0.27 -9.59 -8.67
CA TRP A 51 -0.41 -9.82 -9.96
C TRP A 51 -1.94 -9.70 -9.91
N TYR A 52 -2.53 -9.75 -8.72
CA TYR A 52 -3.97 -9.63 -8.54
C TYR A 52 -4.36 -8.16 -8.49
N TRP A 53 -4.37 -7.48 -9.65
CA TRP A 53 -4.68 -6.05 -9.73
C TRP A 53 -6.02 -5.71 -9.11
N ASP A 54 -7.09 -6.33 -9.61
CA ASP A 54 -8.47 -6.11 -9.20
C ASP A 54 -9.34 -7.27 -9.70
N GLU A 55 -10.64 -7.21 -9.40
CA GLU A 55 -11.61 -8.24 -9.84
C GLU A 55 -11.91 -8.18 -11.34
N LEU A 56 -11.51 -7.10 -12.03
CA LEU A 56 -11.79 -6.84 -13.44
C LEU A 56 -10.62 -7.21 -14.35
N SER A 57 -9.50 -7.65 -13.77
CA SER A 57 -8.26 -7.91 -14.48
C SER A 57 -7.84 -9.34 -14.27
N TYR A 58 -7.43 -10.03 -15.34
CA TYR A 58 -6.91 -11.37 -15.26
C TYR A 58 -5.81 -11.47 -14.18
N PRO A 59 -5.84 -12.48 -13.28
CA PRO A 59 -6.69 -13.68 -13.30
C PRO A 59 -8.05 -13.55 -12.60
N TYR A 60 -8.56 -12.33 -12.41
CA TYR A 60 -9.88 -12.02 -11.84
C TYR A 60 -10.03 -12.46 -10.38
N HIS A 61 -8.99 -12.20 -9.59
CA HIS A 61 -9.00 -12.54 -8.17
C HIS A 61 -9.99 -11.67 -7.40
N LYS A 62 -11.04 -12.32 -6.90
CA LYS A 62 -12.04 -11.71 -6.03
C LYS A 62 -11.44 -11.44 -4.64
N ASP A 63 -11.73 -10.27 -4.06
CA ASP A 63 -11.29 -9.95 -2.70
C ASP A 63 -11.77 -11.02 -1.71
N GLY A 64 -10.87 -11.47 -0.84
CA GLY A 64 -11.11 -12.53 0.13
C GLY A 64 -11.09 -13.96 -0.41
N ALA A 65 -10.98 -14.19 -1.72
CA ALA A 65 -11.03 -15.53 -2.30
C ALA A 65 -9.73 -16.30 -2.07
N GLY A 66 -9.73 -17.39 -1.30
CA GLY A 66 -8.51 -18.18 -1.08
C GLY A 66 -8.67 -19.26 0.00
N SER A 67 -7.54 -19.63 0.60
CA SER A 67 -7.47 -20.62 1.70
C SER A 67 -8.45 -20.27 2.83
N ARG A 68 -9.11 -21.28 3.41
CA ARG A 68 -9.87 -21.17 4.68
C ARG A 68 -9.05 -21.57 5.90
N TYR A 69 -7.73 -21.57 5.72
CA TYR A 69 -6.79 -22.14 6.67
C TYR A 69 -5.64 -21.18 6.90
N TYR A 70 -5.35 -20.96 8.17
CA TYR A 70 -4.12 -20.33 8.62
C TYR A 70 -2.98 -21.37 8.65
N ARG A 71 -1.80 -21.02 8.11
CA ARG A 71 -0.59 -21.85 8.19
C ARG A 71 0.62 -21.07 8.71
N SER A 72 1.42 -21.74 9.53
CA SER A 72 2.69 -21.23 10.05
C SER A 72 3.82 -22.19 9.72
N VAL A 73 4.87 -21.68 9.03
CA VAL A 73 6.10 -22.45 8.77
C VAL A 73 6.85 -22.84 10.06
N VAL A 74 6.57 -22.16 11.18
CA VAL A 74 7.28 -22.35 12.45
C VAL A 74 6.50 -23.24 13.42
N ALA A 75 5.18 -23.14 13.43
CA ALA A 75 4.35 -23.80 14.44
C ALA A 75 3.75 -25.14 13.98
N GLY A 76 3.86 -25.50 12.70
CA GLY A 76 3.35 -26.77 12.11
C GLY A 76 1.83 -26.94 12.11
N ASN A 77 1.11 -26.19 12.93
CA ASN A 77 -0.32 -26.35 13.17
C ASN A 77 -1.16 -25.56 12.17
N GLN A 78 -2.11 -26.26 11.53
CA GLN A 78 -3.18 -25.67 10.73
C GLN A 78 -4.39 -25.40 11.63
N LYS A 79 -4.93 -24.18 11.58
CA LYS A 79 -6.19 -23.84 12.26
C LYS A 79 -7.25 -23.48 11.21
N ASN A 80 -8.46 -24.00 11.41
CA ASN A 80 -9.64 -23.62 10.62
C ASN A 80 -10.12 -22.25 11.11
N ILE A 81 -9.63 -21.20 10.45
CA ILE A 81 -9.97 -19.81 10.74
C ILE A 81 -10.28 -19.17 9.40
N ASP A 82 -11.36 -18.41 9.33
CA ASP A 82 -11.65 -17.61 8.15
C ASP A 82 -10.54 -16.58 7.94
N THR A 83 -9.77 -16.76 6.86
CA THR A 83 -8.67 -15.87 6.48
C THR A 83 -9.05 -14.94 5.32
N SER A 84 -10.30 -14.97 4.84
CA SER A 84 -10.79 -14.05 3.82
C SER A 84 -10.54 -12.56 4.14
N PRO A 85 -10.61 -12.09 5.41
CA PRO A 85 -10.33 -10.67 5.70
C PRO A 85 -8.91 -10.22 5.39
N TYR A 86 -7.96 -11.15 5.28
CA TYR A 86 -6.55 -10.84 5.05
C TYR A 86 -6.11 -11.06 3.61
N ASN A 87 -6.93 -11.69 2.77
CA ASN A 87 -6.53 -12.07 1.42
C ASN A 87 -7.11 -11.08 0.41
N ARG A 88 -6.25 -10.21 -0.12
CA ARG A 88 -6.66 -9.02 -0.87
C ARG A 88 -6.19 -9.09 -2.33
N ASN A 89 -6.91 -8.40 -3.23
CA ASN A 89 -6.34 -7.93 -4.49
C ASN A 89 -5.64 -6.56 -4.26
N GLN A 90 -4.99 -5.99 -5.28
CA GLN A 90 -4.24 -4.74 -5.12
C GLN A 90 -5.17 -3.55 -4.82
N ASP A 91 -6.35 -3.49 -5.42
CA ASP A 91 -7.36 -2.46 -5.12
C ASP A 91 -7.74 -2.43 -3.62
N SER A 92 -8.16 -3.57 -3.06
CA SER A 92 -8.56 -3.64 -1.65
C SER A 92 -7.37 -3.49 -0.70
N PHE A 93 -6.18 -3.98 -1.07
CA PHE A 93 -4.96 -3.82 -0.29
C PHE A 93 -4.49 -2.37 -0.25
N PHE A 94 -4.58 -1.65 -1.38
CA PHE A 94 -4.30 -0.23 -1.48
C PHE A 94 -5.22 0.57 -0.55
N LYS A 95 -6.53 0.32 -0.62
CA LYS A 95 -7.53 0.94 0.24
C LYS A 95 -7.26 0.66 1.72
N GLU A 96 -6.95 -0.59 2.06
CA GLU A 96 -6.64 -0.99 3.43
C GLU A 96 -5.41 -0.24 3.97
N LEU A 97 -4.31 -0.15 3.21
CA LEU A 97 -3.11 0.54 3.68
C LEU A 97 -3.33 2.04 3.89
N VAL A 98 -4.08 2.68 2.98
CA VAL A 98 -4.44 4.10 3.14
C VAL A 98 -5.32 4.31 4.37
N THR A 99 -6.31 3.43 4.56
CA THR A 99 -7.21 3.46 5.72
C THR A 99 -6.43 3.30 7.03
N ARG A 100 -5.55 2.31 7.10
CA ARG A 100 -4.75 2.03 8.30
C ARG A 100 -3.76 3.14 8.58
N TRP A 101 -3.17 3.77 7.56
CA TRP A 101 -2.33 4.93 7.77
C TRP A 101 -3.10 6.14 8.28
N TRP A 102 -4.26 6.43 7.71
CA TRP A 102 -5.10 7.56 8.15
C TRP A 102 -5.43 7.48 9.64
N ASP A 103 -5.67 6.27 10.09
CA ASP A 103 -5.89 5.90 11.48
C ASP A 103 -4.74 6.39 12.40
N TYR A 104 -3.46 6.36 11.95
CA TYR A 104 -2.31 6.95 12.66
C TYR A 104 -2.22 8.46 12.48
N PHE A 105 -2.38 8.92 11.24
CA PHE A 105 -2.22 10.33 10.89
C PHE A 105 -3.17 11.23 11.69
N ARG A 106 -4.41 10.82 11.93
CA ARG A 106 -5.37 11.62 12.71
C ARG A 106 -5.04 11.76 14.20
N VAL A 107 -4.16 10.92 14.75
CA VAL A 107 -3.71 10.95 16.16
C VAL A 107 -2.20 11.18 16.28
N ARG A 108 -1.56 11.66 15.22
CA ARG A 108 -0.13 11.99 15.19
C ARG A 108 0.23 13.11 16.18
N PRO A 109 1.52 13.37 16.44
CA PRO A 109 1.96 14.48 17.28
C PRO A 109 1.31 15.81 16.86
N GLY A 110 0.90 16.63 17.83
CA GLY A 110 0.21 17.91 17.58
C GLY A 110 -1.32 17.85 17.55
N MET A 111 -1.94 16.65 17.50
CA MET A 111 -3.41 16.50 17.38
C MET A 111 -4.16 16.31 18.71
N GLY A 112 -3.55 16.67 19.85
CA GLY A 112 -4.22 16.66 21.16
C GLY A 112 -3.35 16.17 22.33
N LYS A 113 -3.98 15.88 23.47
CA LYS A 113 -3.30 15.48 24.72
C LYS A 113 -2.82 14.02 24.75
N ARG A 114 -3.33 13.17 23.85
CA ARG A 114 -2.93 11.77 23.67
C ARG A 114 -2.61 11.55 22.21
N VAL A 115 -1.39 11.14 21.90
CA VAL A 115 -0.90 10.98 20.53
C VAL A 115 -0.30 9.59 20.33
N SER A 116 -0.22 9.17 19.06
CA SER A 116 0.57 8.04 18.61
C SER A 116 1.88 8.55 18.01
N SER A 117 2.98 7.89 18.34
CA SER A 117 4.29 8.12 17.73
C SER A 117 4.46 7.37 16.39
N GLY A 118 3.43 6.64 15.95
CA GLY A 118 3.41 5.92 14.68
C GLY A 118 3.50 4.42 14.86
N GLY A 119 4.08 3.74 13.88
CA GLY A 119 4.28 2.30 13.95
C GLY A 119 4.97 1.71 12.75
N LEU A 120 5.17 0.40 12.81
CA LEU A 120 5.79 -0.39 11.76
C LEU A 120 4.72 -1.11 10.96
N LYS A 121 4.67 -0.83 9.67
CA LYS A 121 3.90 -1.64 8.75
C LYS A 121 4.50 -3.04 8.74
N ILE A 122 3.70 -4.07 8.99
CA ILE A 122 4.25 -5.43 9.07
C ILE A 122 4.75 -5.87 7.70
N GLN A 123 6.06 -6.12 7.62
CA GLN A 123 6.79 -6.47 6.40
C GLN A 123 6.84 -5.35 5.35
N PHE A 124 8.05 -5.05 4.89
CA PHE A 124 8.22 -4.20 3.72
C PHE A 124 8.12 -5.00 2.41
N HIS A 125 8.77 -6.16 2.36
CA HIS A 125 8.78 -7.09 1.23
C HIS A 125 8.11 -8.41 1.60
N GLU A 126 7.66 -9.16 0.60
CA GLU A 126 7.10 -10.50 0.81
C GLU A 126 8.18 -11.48 1.30
N VAL A 127 7.79 -12.40 2.17
CA VAL A 127 8.71 -13.33 2.83
C VAL A 127 8.09 -14.70 2.99
N ASN A 128 8.93 -15.73 2.99
CA ASN A 128 8.52 -17.09 3.32
C ASN A 128 8.42 -17.30 4.84
N SER A 129 7.41 -16.65 5.44
CA SER A 129 7.05 -16.79 6.85
C SER A 129 5.63 -17.34 7.00
N HIS A 130 5.06 -17.33 8.21
CA HIS A 130 3.62 -17.58 8.42
C HIS A 130 2.76 -16.73 7.47
N TRP A 131 1.63 -17.23 6.98
CA TRP A 131 0.77 -16.55 6.00
C TRP A 131 -0.72 -16.87 6.22
N ARG A 132 -1.59 -16.04 5.64
CA ARG A 132 -3.06 -16.10 5.71
C ARG A 132 -3.71 -16.08 4.32
N GLY A 133 -2.93 -15.78 3.28
CA GLY A 133 -3.38 -15.73 1.91
C GLY A 133 -3.54 -17.10 1.23
N GLU A 134 -3.93 -17.04 -0.04
CA GLU A 134 -4.01 -18.20 -0.96
C GLU A 134 -2.62 -18.80 -1.29
N GLU A 135 -1.59 -17.97 -1.32
CA GLU A 135 -0.23 -18.37 -1.72
C GLU A 135 0.56 -19.02 -0.58
N CYS A 136 1.60 -19.78 -0.89
CA CYS A 136 2.39 -20.54 0.09
C CYS A 136 3.44 -19.71 0.88
N TYR A 137 3.33 -18.39 0.86
CA TYR A 137 4.23 -17.46 1.55
C TYR A 137 3.48 -16.17 1.90
N ARG A 138 4.07 -15.35 2.77
CA ARG A 138 3.40 -14.15 3.27
C ARG A 138 3.53 -12.98 2.30
N ARG A 139 2.39 -12.48 1.86
CA ARG A 139 2.31 -11.39 0.86
C ARG A 139 1.95 -10.04 1.45
N SER A 140 2.26 -9.81 2.73
CA SER A 140 1.93 -8.53 3.34
C SER A 140 2.78 -7.40 2.76
N GLY A 141 4.01 -7.63 2.32
CA GLY A 141 4.91 -6.58 1.79
C GLY A 141 4.27 -5.64 0.76
N VAL A 142 4.68 -4.37 0.76
CA VAL A 142 4.32 -3.38 -0.29
C VAL A 142 5.19 -3.50 -1.54
N VAL A 143 6.24 -4.33 -1.47
CA VAL A 143 6.99 -4.82 -2.63
C VAL A 143 6.97 -6.34 -2.61
N ASP A 144 7.09 -6.98 -3.77
CA ASP A 144 7.20 -8.44 -3.85
C ASP A 144 8.58 -8.96 -3.34
N ALA A 145 8.75 -10.29 -3.33
CA ALA A 145 10.02 -10.90 -2.92
C ALA A 145 11.23 -10.45 -3.78
N MET A 146 10.99 -10.02 -5.02
CA MET A 146 11.99 -9.48 -5.95
C MET A 146 12.06 -7.94 -5.91
N ARG A 147 11.44 -7.31 -4.89
CA ARG A 147 11.42 -5.87 -4.65
C ARG A 147 10.71 -5.07 -5.76
N VAL A 148 9.83 -5.71 -6.53
CA VAL A 148 8.95 -5.00 -7.47
C VAL A 148 7.79 -4.38 -6.69
N PRO A 149 7.55 -3.07 -6.82
CA PRO A 149 6.54 -2.37 -6.01
C PRO A 149 5.12 -2.76 -6.41
N LYS A 150 4.24 -2.76 -5.40
CA LYS A 150 2.78 -2.81 -5.49
C LYS A 150 2.20 -1.39 -5.52
N ASP A 151 0.92 -1.23 -5.83
CA ASP A 151 0.25 0.08 -5.74
C ASP A 151 0.37 0.70 -4.34
N ALA A 152 0.27 -0.13 -3.31
CA ALA A 152 0.39 0.29 -1.91
C ALA A 152 1.77 0.90 -1.57
N PHE A 153 2.83 0.57 -2.30
CA PHE A 153 4.13 1.23 -2.14
C PHE A 153 4.05 2.71 -2.53
N PHE A 154 3.44 3.01 -3.67
CA PHE A 154 3.27 4.38 -4.14
C PHE A 154 2.26 5.15 -3.29
N ALA A 155 1.24 4.47 -2.76
CA ALA A 155 0.34 5.06 -1.77
C ALA A 155 1.09 5.54 -0.54
N HIS A 156 1.95 4.68 0.03
CA HIS A 156 2.81 5.07 1.14
C HIS A 156 3.74 6.22 0.76
N GLN A 157 4.34 6.24 -0.44
CA GLN A 157 5.16 7.38 -0.84
C GLN A 157 4.37 8.70 -0.81
N VAL A 158 3.12 8.72 -1.29
CA VAL A 158 2.27 9.90 -1.21
C VAL A 158 1.98 10.28 0.25
N MET A 159 1.61 9.30 1.07
CA MET A 159 1.17 9.55 2.45
C MET A 159 2.30 9.80 3.45
N TRP A 160 3.52 9.32 3.18
CA TRP A 160 4.68 9.33 4.07
C TRP A 160 5.77 10.30 3.65
N ASN A 161 5.53 11.10 2.60
CA ASN A 161 6.35 12.28 2.31
C ASN A 161 6.08 13.39 3.34
N GLY A 162 6.25 13.04 4.61
CA GLY A 162 5.83 13.76 5.80
C GLY A 162 5.28 12.80 6.85
N TRP A 163 5.69 12.95 8.11
CA TRP A 163 5.15 12.18 9.24
C TRP A 163 4.10 12.98 10.01
N VAL A 164 4.47 14.19 10.42
CA VAL A 164 3.61 15.08 11.23
C VAL A 164 2.77 15.99 10.34
N ASP A 165 3.28 16.46 9.21
CA ASP A 165 2.52 17.28 8.29
C ASP A 165 2.79 16.85 6.85
N ILE A 166 2.01 17.37 5.91
CA ILE A 166 2.23 17.18 4.48
C ILE A 166 3.40 18.08 4.08
N GLU A 167 4.57 17.50 3.87
CA GLU A 167 5.77 18.25 3.45
C GLU A 167 5.90 18.34 1.93
N LYS A 168 5.41 17.31 1.22
CA LYS A 168 5.40 17.28 -0.25
C LYS A 168 4.08 16.71 -0.77
N HIS A 169 3.42 17.51 -1.60
CA HIS A 169 2.19 17.06 -2.26
C HIS A 169 2.46 15.95 -3.28
N GLY A 170 1.54 14.98 -3.33
CA GLY A 170 1.59 13.86 -4.27
C GLY A 170 0.21 13.30 -4.57
N THR A 171 0.08 12.68 -5.74
CA THR A 171 -1.14 12.04 -6.22
C THR A 171 -0.78 10.76 -6.97
N TYR A 172 -1.44 9.65 -6.63
CA TYR A 172 -1.24 8.35 -7.29
C TYR A 172 -2.58 7.64 -7.54
N ILE A 173 -2.76 7.13 -8.75
CA ILE A 173 -3.94 6.36 -9.16
C ILE A 173 -3.65 4.87 -8.98
N CYS A 174 -4.51 4.16 -8.24
CA CYS A 174 -4.39 2.71 -8.03
C CYS A 174 -4.60 1.92 -9.34
N GLY A 175 -3.79 0.89 -9.56
CA GLY A 175 -3.97 -0.07 -10.63
C GLY A 175 -3.40 0.38 -11.98
N HIS A 176 -4.12 0.03 -13.04
CA HIS A 176 -3.76 0.32 -14.43
C HIS A 176 -4.98 0.82 -15.23
N TRP A 177 -4.80 1.08 -16.53
CA TRP A 177 -5.87 1.56 -17.42
C TRP A 177 -6.05 0.67 -18.65
N ASN A 178 -6.07 -0.65 -18.43
CA ASN A 178 -6.09 -1.69 -19.48
C ASN A 178 -7.26 -2.65 -19.27
N TYR A 179 -8.49 -2.19 -19.49
CA TYR A 179 -9.70 -2.99 -19.26
C TYR A 179 -10.37 -3.48 -20.54
N GLY A 180 -9.79 -3.19 -21.72
CA GLY A 180 -10.37 -3.59 -23.01
C GLY A 180 -10.51 -5.11 -23.20
N VAL A 181 -9.74 -5.91 -22.45
CA VAL A 181 -9.75 -7.38 -22.50
C VAL A 181 -10.55 -8.03 -21.37
N ALA A 182 -11.15 -7.24 -20.47
CA ALA A 182 -11.97 -7.79 -19.39
C ALA A 182 -13.28 -8.36 -19.96
N PRO A 183 -13.89 -9.43 -19.37
CA PRO A 183 -15.09 -10.05 -19.93
C PRO A 183 -16.25 -9.06 -20.12
N ALA A 184 -16.42 -8.14 -19.18
CA ALA A 184 -17.43 -7.07 -19.23
C ALA A 184 -17.24 -6.07 -20.39
N SER A 185 -16.08 -6.05 -21.06
CA SER A 185 -15.87 -5.20 -22.24
C SER A 185 -16.73 -5.65 -23.42
N ALA A 186 -17.08 -6.94 -23.50
CA ALA A 186 -17.98 -7.50 -24.51
C ALA A 186 -19.47 -7.18 -24.24
N GLU A 187 -19.83 -6.74 -23.03
CA GLU A 187 -21.22 -6.59 -22.55
C GLU A 187 -21.64 -5.11 -22.39
N GLY A 188 -21.13 -4.22 -23.24
CA GLY A 188 -21.49 -2.79 -23.23
C GLY A 188 -20.48 -1.87 -22.53
N GLY A 189 -19.31 -2.40 -22.16
CA GLY A 189 -18.15 -1.66 -21.71
C GLY A 189 -17.89 -1.73 -20.21
N VAL A 190 -16.60 -1.70 -19.83
CA VAL A 190 -16.18 -1.83 -18.44
C VAL A 190 -16.41 -0.52 -17.69
N LYS A 191 -16.98 -0.63 -16.49
CA LYS A 191 -16.98 0.44 -15.48
C LYS A 191 -16.11 0.03 -14.32
N LYS A 192 -15.23 0.92 -13.88
CA LYS A 192 -14.33 0.68 -12.74
C LYS A 192 -14.52 1.76 -11.69
N GLU A 193 -14.46 1.37 -10.42
CA GLU A 193 -14.18 2.30 -9.34
C GLU A 193 -12.70 2.69 -9.41
N VAL A 194 -12.42 3.97 -9.69
CA VAL A 194 -11.06 4.49 -9.68
C VAL A 194 -10.75 5.01 -8.29
N MET A 195 -9.64 4.53 -7.73
CA MET A 195 -9.12 4.98 -6.44
C MET A 195 -7.87 5.82 -6.64
N VAL A 196 -7.84 6.99 -6.00
CA VAL A 196 -6.71 7.91 -6.03
C VAL A 196 -6.30 8.22 -4.60
N VAL A 197 -5.03 8.06 -4.28
CA VAL A 197 -4.45 8.58 -3.04
C VAL A 197 -3.81 9.93 -3.32
N SER A 198 -4.18 10.95 -2.54
CA SER A 198 -3.67 12.30 -2.71
C SER A 198 -3.62 13.07 -1.39
N THR A 199 -2.66 13.98 -1.31
CA THR A 199 -2.52 14.96 -0.22
C THR A 199 -3.39 16.21 -0.40
N GLY A 200 -4.02 16.39 -1.57
CA GLY A 200 -4.80 17.60 -1.84
C GLY A 200 -6.15 17.64 -1.12
N ASP A 201 -6.76 18.82 -1.12
CA ASP A 201 -8.09 19.04 -0.53
C ASP A 201 -9.21 18.45 -1.39
N LYS A 202 -9.05 18.56 -2.71
CA LYS A 202 -9.96 18.02 -3.73
C LYS A 202 -9.14 17.30 -4.79
N VAL A 203 -9.74 16.29 -5.43
CA VAL A 203 -9.14 15.61 -6.59
C VAL A 203 -10.17 15.53 -7.70
N GLU A 204 -9.81 15.96 -8.89
CA GLU A 204 -10.60 15.84 -10.11
C GLU A 204 -10.01 14.76 -11.01
N LEU A 205 -10.87 13.95 -11.63
CA LEU A 205 -10.47 12.88 -12.54
C LEU A 205 -10.80 13.25 -13.98
N PHE A 206 -9.90 12.91 -14.89
CA PHE A 206 -10.05 13.13 -16.32
C PHE A 206 -9.84 11.80 -17.07
N VAL A 207 -10.69 11.54 -18.07
CA VAL A 207 -10.47 10.48 -19.05
C VAL A 207 -10.34 11.14 -20.41
N ASN A 208 -9.19 10.97 -21.07
CA ASN A 208 -8.89 11.58 -22.37
C ASN A 208 -9.13 13.10 -22.37
N GLY A 209 -8.67 13.79 -21.32
CA GLY A 209 -8.82 15.24 -21.13
C GLY A 209 -10.23 15.70 -20.77
N LYS A 210 -11.23 14.80 -20.67
CA LYS A 210 -12.59 15.14 -20.28
C LYS A 210 -12.77 14.89 -18.79
N SER A 211 -13.13 15.95 -18.05
CA SER A 211 -13.42 15.86 -16.62
C SER A 211 -14.56 14.87 -16.36
N LYS A 212 -14.40 14.09 -15.29
CA LYS A 212 -15.39 13.19 -14.68
C LYS A 212 -15.84 13.71 -13.31
N GLY A 213 -15.49 14.97 -12.99
CA GLY A 213 -15.83 15.63 -11.73
C GLY A 213 -14.83 15.35 -10.61
N PHE A 214 -15.15 15.91 -9.43
CA PHE A 214 -14.39 15.72 -8.20
C PHE A 214 -14.76 14.41 -7.51
N GLY A 215 -13.76 13.74 -6.95
CA GLY A 215 -13.92 12.46 -6.25
C GLY A 215 -14.46 12.62 -4.85
N GLU A 216 -15.10 11.56 -4.35
CA GLU A 216 -15.50 11.48 -2.96
C GLU A 216 -14.28 11.20 -2.09
N ARG A 217 -14.02 12.02 -1.06
CA ARG A 217 -12.98 11.71 -0.06
C ARG A 217 -13.47 10.61 0.89
N SER A 218 -13.28 9.36 0.52
CA SER A 218 -13.77 8.21 1.30
C SER A 218 -13.07 8.05 2.65
N VAL A 219 -11.74 8.22 2.70
CA VAL A 219 -10.98 8.11 3.96
C VAL A 219 -9.65 8.83 3.87
N GLY A 220 -9.47 9.89 4.67
CA GLY A 220 -8.19 10.59 4.78
C GLY A 220 -7.66 11.10 3.43
N PHE A 221 -6.66 10.38 2.91
CA PHE A 221 -5.99 10.63 1.64
C PHE A 221 -6.63 9.92 0.43
N LEU A 222 -7.61 9.03 0.65
CA LEU A 222 -8.27 8.26 -0.41
C LEU A 222 -9.46 9.02 -1.01
N PHE A 223 -9.43 9.17 -2.32
CA PHE A 223 -10.53 9.66 -3.15
C PHE A 223 -11.03 8.56 -4.07
N THR A 224 -12.34 8.36 -4.12
CA THR A 224 -12.98 7.36 -4.99
C THR A 224 -13.83 8.01 -6.07
N PHE A 225 -13.87 7.34 -7.21
CA PHE A 225 -14.67 7.72 -8.36
C PHE A 225 -15.43 6.48 -8.82
N PRO A 226 -16.71 6.33 -8.44
CA PRO A 226 -17.48 5.15 -8.78
C PRO A 226 -17.87 5.15 -10.25
N ASN A 227 -18.02 3.95 -10.83
CA ASN A 227 -18.64 3.76 -12.14
C ASN A 227 -17.97 4.51 -13.31
N ILE A 228 -16.65 4.73 -13.26
CA ILE A 228 -15.93 5.37 -14.36
C ILE A 228 -15.89 4.42 -15.54
N LYS A 229 -16.54 4.80 -16.64
CA LYS A 229 -16.51 4.07 -17.90
C LYS A 229 -15.08 4.10 -18.44
N TRP A 230 -14.53 2.93 -18.72
CA TRP A 230 -13.23 2.81 -19.35
C TRP A 230 -13.29 3.24 -20.82
N GLU A 231 -12.31 4.05 -21.21
CA GLU A 231 -12.01 4.42 -22.59
C GLU A 231 -10.49 4.32 -22.76
N ALA A 232 -10.04 3.71 -23.86
CA ALA A 232 -8.62 3.62 -24.17
C ALA A 232 -8.00 5.03 -24.26
N GLY A 233 -6.79 5.18 -23.74
CA GLY A 233 -6.04 6.44 -23.72
C GLY A 233 -5.52 6.76 -22.33
N THR A 234 -5.76 7.98 -21.85
CA THR A 234 -5.16 8.50 -20.61
C THR A 234 -6.22 8.71 -19.53
N LEU A 235 -5.93 8.17 -18.35
CA LEU A 235 -6.59 8.50 -17.09
C LEU A 235 -5.67 9.43 -16.30
N GLU A 236 -6.15 10.62 -15.92
CA GLU A 236 -5.40 11.60 -15.15
C GLU A 236 -6.18 12.03 -13.92
N ALA A 237 -5.49 12.21 -12.79
CA ALA A 237 -6.03 12.76 -11.56
C ALA A 237 -5.22 13.99 -11.18
N ILE A 238 -5.91 15.11 -10.94
CA ILE A 238 -5.31 16.38 -10.54
C ILE A 238 -5.85 16.75 -9.15
N SER A 239 -4.94 17.09 -8.24
CA SER A 239 -5.26 17.49 -6.88
C SER A 239 -5.16 19.01 -6.71
N TYR A 240 -6.03 19.56 -5.88
CA TYR A 240 -6.15 20.99 -5.62
C TYR A 240 -6.22 21.28 -4.14
N ASP A 241 -5.80 22.47 -3.71
CA ASP A 241 -6.10 22.99 -2.38
C ASP A 241 -7.55 23.51 -2.28
N ALA A 242 -7.92 23.98 -1.09
CA ALA A 242 -9.23 24.55 -0.81
C ALA A 242 -9.60 25.72 -1.74
N ASP A 243 -8.60 26.52 -2.15
CA ASP A 243 -8.75 27.70 -3.01
C ASP A 243 -8.76 27.36 -4.51
N GLY A 244 -8.56 26.09 -4.86
CA GLY A 244 -8.61 25.59 -6.24
C GLY A 244 -7.28 25.67 -6.99
N LYS A 245 -6.15 25.91 -6.31
CA LYS A 245 -4.83 25.85 -6.91
C LYS A 245 -4.37 24.40 -7.03
N GLU A 246 -3.85 24.04 -8.20
CA GLU A 246 -3.26 22.73 -8.44
C GLU A 246 -2.04 22.48 -7.54
N LEU A 247 -2.01 21.30 -6.90
CA LEU A 247 -0.94 20.86 -6.00
C LEU A 247 -0.08 19.75 -6.59
N SER A 248 -0.71 18.76 -7.23
CA SER A 248 -0.02 17.61 -7.84
C SER A 248 -0.94 16.85 -8.79
N ARG A 249 -0.36 16.04 -9.68
CA ARG A 249 -1.09 15.19 -10.63
C ARG A 249 -0.48 13.79 -10.74
N GLY A 250 -1.29 12.83 -11.16
CA GLY A 250 -0.86 11.47 -11.49
C GLY A 250 -1.65 10.94 -12.69
N ASN A 251 -1.06 10.04 -13.48
CA ASN A 251 -1.72 9.47 -14.66
C ASN A 251 -1.47 7.96 -14.83
N LYS A 252 -2.32 7.35 -15.66
CA LYS A 252 -2.19 5.99 -16.19
C LYS A 252 -2.58 6.00 -17.66
N GLU A 253 -1.86 5.24 -18.47
CA GLU A 253 -2.14 5.13 -19.90
C GLU A 253 -2.50 3.68 -20.26
N THR A 254 -3.41 3.53 -21.22
CA THR A 254 -3.67 2.25 -21.86
C THR A 254 -2.44 1.82 -22.66
N ALA A 255 -1.90 0.66 -22.33
CA ALA A 255 -0.79 0.06 -23.05
C ALA A 255 -1.28 -0.48 -24.41
N GLY A 256 -0.39 -0.44 -25.41
CA GLY A 256 -0.64 -1.06 -26.70
C GLY A 256 -0.55 -2.58 -26.67
N ILE A 257 -0.69 -3.20 -27.85
CA ILE A 257 -0.50 -4.65 -28.02
C ILE A 257 0.96 -5.00 -27.69
N PRO A 258 1.22 -6.03 -26.85
CA PRO A 258 2.56 -6.52 -26.58
C PRO A 258 3.34 -6.83 -27.87
N HIS A 259 4.57 -6.34 -28.00
CA HIS A 259 5.37 -6.52 -29.21
C HIS A 259 6.81 -7.01 -28.96
N HIS A 260 7.42 -6.65 -27.83
CA HIS A 260 8.82 -7.03 -27.54
C HIS A 260 9.10 -7.01 -26.04
N ILE A 261 10.16 -7.72 -25.63
CA ILE A 261 10.65 -7.69 -24.25
C ILE A 261 11.76 -6.64 -24.15
N THR A 262 11.70 -5.80 -23.12
CA THR A 262 12.78 -4.91 -22.73
C THR A 262 13.51 -5.49 -21.51
N MET A 263 14.84 -5.34 -21.51
CA MET A 263 15.71 -5.84 -20.45
C MET A 263 16.54 -4.71 -19.87
N LYS A 264 16.58 -4.61 -18.55
CA LYS A 264 17.47 -3.68 -17.83
C LYS A 264 18.33 -4.43 -16.83
N LEU A 265 19.64 -4.40 -17.03
CA LEU A 265 20.62 -4.86 -16.06
C LEU A 265 20.67 -3.90 -14.88
N MET A 266 20.74 -4.45 -13.68
CA MET A 266 20.89 -3.74 -12.42
C MET A 266 22.02 -4.41 -11.64
N THR A 267 23.09 -3.65 -11.39
CA THR A 267 24.26 -4.07 -10.61
C THR A 267 24.41 -3.16 -9.39
N ALA A 268 25.36 -3.49 -8.52
CA ALA A 268 25.79 -2.58 -7.48
C ALA A 268 26.26 -1.23 -8.08
N PRO A 269 26.13 -0.10 -7.34
CA PRO A 269 26.57 1.22 -7.81
C PRO A 269 28.05 1.31 -8.18
N ASP A 270 28.88 0.47 -7.58
CA ASP A 270 30.32 0.38 -7.80
C ASP A 270 30.72 -0.72 -8.81
N GLY A 271 29.75 -1.28 -9.53
CA GLY A 271 29.97 -2.31 -10.56
C GLY A 271 29.87 -3.75 -10.04
N PHE A 272 29.87 -4.69 -10.98
CA PHE A 272 29.79 -6.12 -10.67
C PHE A 272 31.16 -6.69 -10.27
N LYS A 273 31.19 -7.49 -9.21
CA LYS A 273 32.40 -8.10 -8.67
C LYS A 273 32.42 -9.60 -8.96
N ALA A 274 33.54 -10.10 -9.48
CA ALA A 274 33.77 -11.52 -9.72
C ALA A 274 34.26 -12.23 -8.44
N ASP A 275 33.51 -12.11 -7.34
CA ASP A 275 33.90 -12.64 -6.01
C ASP A 275 33.15 -13.94 -5.63
N GLY A 276 32.24 -14.40 -6.49
CA GLY A 276 31.42 -15.60 -6.25
C GLY A 276 30.21 -15.39 -5.33
N ALA A 277 29.96 -14.16 -4.87
CA ALA A 277 28.84 -13.81 -3.99
C ALA A 277 28.00 -12.63 -4.51
N ASP A 278 28.57 -11.76 -5.36
CA ASP A 278 27.86 -10.63 -5.94
C ASP A 278 26.71 -11.06 -6.87
N LEU A 279 25.68 -10.23 -6.93
CA LEU A 279 24.46 -10.49 -7.69
C LEU A 279 24.18 -9.35 -8.67
N ALA A 280 23.86 -9.73 -9.90
CA ALA A 280 23.28 -8.83 -10.88
C ALA A 280 21.83 -9.24 -11.16
N TRP A 281 20.94 -8.25 -11.27
CA TRP A 281 19.52 -8.49 -11.53
C TRP A 281 19.17 -8.01 -12.94
N TRP A 282 18.29 -8.77 -13.59
CA TRP A 282 17.66 -8.35 -14.84
C TRP A 282 16.19 -8.03 -14.59
N LYS A 283 15.80 -6.81 -14.91
CA LYS A 283 14.38 -6.44 -14.98
C LYS A 283 13.89 -6.68 -16.41
N LEU A 284 12.97 -7.63 -16.56
CA LEU A 284 12.27 -7.90 -17.80
C LEU A 284 10.90 -7.18 -17.79
N LYS A 285 10.52 -6.56 -18.91
CA LYS A 285 9.17 -6.05 -19.13
C LYS A 285 8.72 -6.43 -20.52
N LEU A 286 7.47 -6.87 -20.64
CA LEU A 286 6.75 -7.01 -21.90
C LEU A 286 6.01 -5.72 -22.22
#